data_AF-A0A924TP02-F1
#
_entry.id   AF-A0A924TP02-F1
#
_cell.length_a   1.000
_cell.length_b   1.000
_cell.length_c   1.000
_cell.angle_alpha   90.00
_cell.angle_beta   90.00
_cell.angle_gamma   90.00
#
_symmetry.space_group_name_H-M   'P 1'
#
loop_
_entity.id
_entity.type
_entity.pdbx_description
1 polymer ?
#
loop_
_entity_poly.entity_id
_entity_poly.type
_entity_poly.pdbx_seq_one_letter_code
_entity_poly.pdbx_strand_id
1 'polypeptide(L)'
;MFPLGSVLFPGMPWPLRVFEPRYVAMLSSVLGETEREFGVVLIERGSEVGGGDVRFGVGTVARIVSVEITEGSIVLLATGAARFEVVRWLADDPFPRAQVRELDVLELDAPTVSALAAAEALVRATIARASEFVELPWSADIALSDEPAERIWQVAGIAPLGSLDQFELLRCRTATELLARLVEETQAADAGFTARWADDRPDDGELRQ
;
A
#
# COMPACT_ATOMS: atom_id res chain seq x y z
N MET A 1 -8.96 -12.93 5.88
CA MET A 1 -7.93 -12.34 4.99
C MET A 1 -8.67 -11.65 3.86
N PHE A 2 -8.19 -10.49 3.45
CA PHE A 2 -8.78 -9.65 2.41
C PHE A 2 -7.73 -9.42 1.30
N PRO A 3 -7.72 -10.25 0.24
CA PRO A 3 -6.88 -10.02 -0.93
C PRO A 3 -7.28 -8.78 -1.72
N LEU A 4 -6.30 -8.03 -2.22
CA LEU A 4 -6.47 -6.78 -2.99
C LEU A 4 -5.49 -6.66 -4.15
N GLY A 5 -5.76 -5.75 -5.07
CA GLY A 5 -4.86 -5.28 -6.12
C GLY A 5 -3.90 -4.17 -5.67
N SER A 6 -3.96 -3.73 -4.41
CA SER A 6 -3.08 -2.72 -3.83
C SER A 6 -2.51 -3.16 -2.48
N VAL A 7 -1.40 -2.53 -2.08
CA VAL A 7 -0.70 -2.81 -0.83
C VAL A 7 -1.19 -1.86 0.26
N LEU A 8 -1.51 -2.40 1.44
CA LEU A 8 -1.72 -1.63 2.65
C LEU A 8 -0.42 -1.57 3.44
N PHE A 9 0.12 -0.38 3.70
CA PHE A 9 1.28 -0.20 4.58
C PHE A 9 0.87 0.06 6.04
N PRO A 10 1.72 -0.28 7.01
CA PRO A 10 1.54 0.16 8.41
C PRO A 10 1.32 1.68 8.51
N GLY A 11 0.42 2.10 9.39
CA GLY A 11 0.07 3.50 9.62
C GLY A 11 -0.76 4.17 8.52
N MET A 12 -1.01 3.50 7.39
CA MET A 12 -1.79 4.07 6.29
C MET A 12 -3.29 3.84 6.51
N PRO A 13 -4.14 4.87 6.31
CA PRO A 13 -5.58 4.68 6.34
C PRO A 13 -6.05 4.03 5.04
N TRP A 14 -7.12 3.24 5.15
CA TRP A 14 -7.65 2.52 4.02
C TRP A 14 -9.18 2.50 4.08
N PRO A 15 -9.84 3.42 3.33
CA PRO A 15 -11.28 3.43 3.20
C PRO A 15 -11.73 2.31 2.27
N LEU A 16 -12.77 1.60 2.68
CA LEU A 16 -13.27 0.41 2.00
C LEU A 16 -14.79 0.47 1.87
N ARG A 17 -15.30 0.03 0.71
CA ARG A 17 -16.70 -0.30 0.51
C ARG A 17 -16.82 -1.78 0.17
N VAL A 18 -17.45 -2.54 1.05
CA VAL A 18 -17.59 -3.99 0.95
C VAL A 18 -19.04 -4.35 0.65
N PHE A 19 -19.24 -5.09 -0.43
CA PHE A 19 -20.56 -5.58 -0.88
C PHE A 19 -20.56 -7.09 -1.20
N GLU A 20 -19.38 -7.70 -1.40
CA GLU A 20 -19.29 -9.15 -1.67
C GLU A 20 -19.72 -9.98 -0.45
N PRO A 21 -20.64 -10.96 -0.61
CA PRO A 21 -21.19 -11.74 0.51
C PRO A 21 -20.13 -12.39 1.41
N ARG A 22 -19.04 -12.92 0.83
CA ARG A 22 -17.94 -13.52 1.61
C ARG A 22 -17.24 -12.52 2.53
N TYR A 23 -17.04 -11.28 2.09
CA TYR A 23 -16.40 -10.25 2.89
C TYR A 23 -17.38 -9.60 3.87
N VAL A 24 -18.68 -9.56 3.57
CA VAL A 24 -19.71 -9.23 4.56
C VAL A 24 -19.71 -10.26 5.70
N ALA A 25 -19.59 -11.55 5.38
CA ALA A 25 -19.44 -12.62 6.38
C ALA A 25 -18.13 -12.47 7.17
N MET A 26 -17.02 -12.15 6.49
CA MET A 26 -15.74 -11.88 7.16
C MET A 26 -15.85 -10.74 8.16
N LEU A 27 -16.40 -9.60 7.75
CA LEU A 27 -16.56 -8.43 8.61
C LEU A 27 -17.47 -8.71 9.79
N SER A 28 -18.55 -9.47 9.58
CA SER A 28 -19.43 -9.89 10.68
C SER A 28 -18.67 -10.74 11.72
N SER A 29 -17.76 -11.61 11.27
CA SER A 29 -16.87 -12.37 12.17
C SER A 29 -15.88 -11.46 12.90
N VAL A 30 -15.23 -10.54 12.19
CA VAL A 30 -14.17 -9.65 12.73
C VAL A 30 -14.75 -8.66 13.74
N LEU A 31 -15.94 -8.11 13.48
CA LEU A 31 -16.58 -7.14 14.37
C LEU A 31 -17.01 -7.74 15.73
N GLY A 32 -17.13 -9.07 15.81
CA GLY A 32 -17.37 -9.78 17.07
C GLY A 32 -16.12 -9.96 17.94
N GLU A 33 -14.93 -9.78 17.37
CA GLU A 33 -13.66 -9.90 18.08
C GLU A 33 -13.29 -8.60 18.81
N THR A 34 -12.46 -8.70 19.85
CA THR A 34 -12.01 -7.54 20.63
C THR A 34 -11.14 -6.59 19.81
N GLU A 35 -10.17 -7.13 19.07
CA GLU A 35 -9.19 -6.33 18.31
C GLU A 35 -9.74 -5.78 16.99
N ARG A 36 -10.77 -6.42 16.42
CA ARG A 36 -11.41 -6.04 15.14
C ARG A 36 -10.40 -5.89 13.99
N GLU A 37 -9.58 -6.92 13.83
CA GLU A 37 -8.49 -6.97 12.87
C GLU A 37 -8.69 -8.02 11.79
N PHE A 38 -8.17 -7.74 10.59
CA PHE A 38 -8.09 -8.71 9.51
C PHE A 38 -6.81 -8.50 8.69
N GLY A 39 -6.25 -9.57 8.13
CA GLY A 39 -5.06 -9.44 7.28
C GLY A 39 -5.39 -9.03 5.85
N VAL A 40 -4.63 -8.09 5.30
CA VAL A 40 -4.66 -7.65 3.88
C VAL A 40 -3.42 -8.19 3.16
N VAL A 41 -3.60 -8.74 1.96
CA VAL A 41 -2.50 -9.22 1.10
C VAL A 41 -2.70 -8.75 -0.34
N LEU A 42 -1.60 -8.57 -1.06
CA LEU A 42 -1.65 -8.29 -2.50
C LEU A 42 -1.97 -9.58 -3.28
N ILE A 43 -2.76 -9.46 -4.34
CA ILE A 43 -3.03 -10.49 -5.34
C ILE A 43 -1.87 -10.53 -6.33
N GLU A 44 -1.24 -11.70 -6.47
CA GLU A 44 -0.20 -11.98 -7.46
C GLU A 44 -0.81 -12.24 -8.84
N ARG A 45 -1.87 -13.05 -8.91
CA ARG A 45 -2.60 -13.38 -10.15
C ARG A 45 -4.06 -13.65 -9.86
N GLY A 46 -4.94 -13.22 -10.74
CA GLY A 46 -6.39 -13.42 -10.62
C GLY A 46 -7.13 -12.11 -10.39
N SER A 47 -8.40 -12.21 -9.97
CA SER A 47 -9.28 -11.07 -9.71
C SER A 47 -9.59 -10.99 -8.22
N GLU A 48 -9.75 -9.76 -7.72
CA GLU A 48 -10.30 -9.51 -6.38
C GLU A 48 -11.68 -10.15 -6.20
N VAL A 49 -12.44 -10.30 -7.29
CA VAL A 49 -13.81 -10.80 -7.32
C VAL A 49 -13.85 -12.25 -7.81
N GLY A 50 -14.57 -13.11 -7.09
CA GLY A 50 -14.89 -14.49 -7.53
C GLY A 50 -13.96 -15.59 -7.01
N GLY A 51 -12.85 -15.25 -6.34
CA GLY A 51 -11.90 -16.22 -5.77
C GLY A 51 -10.97 -16.88 -6.80
N GLY A 52 -10.14 -17.81 -6.35
CA GLY A 52 -9.13 -18.48 -7.20
C GLY A 52 -7.87 -17.65 -7.48
N ASP A 53 -7.68 -16.58 -6.72
CA ASP A 53 -6.51 -15.72 -6.78
C ASP A 53 -5.27 -16.37 -6.16
N VAL A 54 -4.12 -16.17 -6.80
CA VAL A 54 -2.80 -16.43 -6.22
C VAL A 54 -2.42 -15.19 -5.44
N ARG A 55 -2.00 -15.38 -4.18
CA ARG A 55 -1.81 -14.31 -3.20
C ARG A 55 -0.35 -14.27 -2.78
N PHE A 56 0.18 -13.08 -2.62
CA PHE A 56 1.50 -12.93 -2.02
C PHE A 56 1.52 -13.37 -0.56
N GLY A 57 2.70 -13.79 -0.11
CA GLY A 57 2.92 -14.33 1.22
C GLY A 57 3.16 -13.29 2.32
N VAL A 58 3.23 -12.00 2.00
CA VAL A 58 3.41 -10.93 2.99
C VAL A 58 2.25 -9.96 2.89
N GLY A 59 1.80 -9.48 4.05
CA GLY A 59 0.67 -8.56 4.16
C GLY A 59 0.73 -7.71 5.41
N THR A 60 -0.34 -6.94 5.61
CA THR A 60 -0.47 -6.01 6.73
C THR A 60 -1.79 -6.26 7.44
N VAL A 61 -1.76 -6.32 8.76
CA VAL A 61 -2.96 -6.34 9.59
C VAL A 61 -3.67 -5.00 9.41
N ALA A 62 -4.96 -5.05 9.08
CA ALA A 62 -5.83 -3.89 9.03
C ALA A 62 -6.70 -3.88 10.29
N ARG A 63 -6.61 -2.80 11.07
CA ARG A 63 -7.44 -2.58 12.26
C ARG A 63 -8.61 -1.67 11.89
N ILE A 64 -9.84 -2.11 12.17
CA ILE A 64 -11.05 -1.33 11.87
C ILE A 64 -11.14 -0.15 12.82
N VAL A 65 -11.13 1.07 12.27
CA VAL A 65 -11.29 2.34 12.99
C VAL A 65 -12.76 2.73 13.09
N SER A 66 -13.49 2.62 11.98
CA SER A 66 -14.92 2.91 11.93
C SER A 66 -15.64 2.00 10.94
N VAL A 67 -16.93 1.79 11.18
CA VAL A 67 -17.80 1.00 10.30
C VAL A 67 -19.17 1.65 10.23
N GLU A 68 -19.69 1.76 9.01
CA GLU A 68 -21.03 2.23 8.70
C GLU A 68 -21.72 1.19 7.82
N ILE A 69 -22.91 0.76 8.27
CA ILE A 69 -23.70 -0.24 7.55
C ILE A 69 -24.83 0.49 6.83
N THR A 70 -24.85 0.36 5.51
CA THR A 70 -25.86 0.97 4.62
C THR A 70 -26.70 -0.14 3.97
N GLU A 71 -27.82 0.22 3.33
CA GLU A 71 -28.59 -0.75 2.53
C GLU A 71 -27.76 -1.27 1.36
N GLY A 72 -27.24 -2.50 1.51
CA GLY A 72 -26.52 -3.23 0.46
C GLY A 72 -24.99 -3.11 0.49
N SER A 73 -24.39 -2.32 1.38
CA SER A 73 -22.92 -2.28 1.54
C SER A 73 -22.46 -1.88 2.94
N ILE A 74 -21.27 -2.33 3.31
CA ILE A 74 -20.55 -1.91 4.51
C ILE A 74 -19.45 -0.94 4.06
N VAL A 75 -19.46 0.27 4.59
CA VAL A 75 -18.36 1.22 4.45
C VAL A 75 -17.54 1.15 5.73
N LEU A 76 -16.23 0.99 5.62
CA LEU A 76 -15.35 0.98 6.78
C LEU A 76 -14.07 1.75 6.52
N LEU A 77 -13.51 2.30 7.58
CA LEU A 77 -12.16 2.84 7.60
C LEU A 77 -11.31 1.89 8.42
N ALA A 78 -10.24 1.37 7.82
CA ALA A 78 -9.22 0.63 8.53
C ALA A 78 -7.89 1.39 8.50
N THR A 79 -6.99 1.04 9.41
CA THR A 79 -5.60 1.52 9.40
C THR A 79 -4.65 0.33 9.41
N GLY A 80 -3.60 0.38 8.60
CA GLY A 80 -2.54 -0.62 8.63
C GLY A 80 -1.83 -0.65 9.98
N ALA A 81 -1.61 -1.84 10.51
CA ALA A 81 -0.94 -2.10 11.78
C ALA A 81 0.31 -2.94 11.54
N ALA A 82 0.45 -4.08 12.22
CA ALA A 82 1.62 -4.95 12.08
C ALA A 82 1.69 -5.63 10.70
N ARG A 83 2.91 -5.91 10.24
CA ARG A 83 3.14 -6.76 9.06
C ARG A 83 3.13 -8.22 9.46
N PHE A 84 2.75 -9.09 8.53
CA PHE A 84 2.80 -10.53 8.74
C PHE A 84 3.28 -11.27 7.49
N GLU A 85 3.72 -12.51 7.72
CA GLU A 85 4.00 -13.50 6.69
C GLU A 85 3.00 -14.66 6.81
N VAL A 86 2.44 -15.08 5.68
CA VAL A 86 1.55 -16.22 5.55
C VAL A 86 2.36 -17.50 5.68
N VAL A 87 2.10 -18.27 6.74
CA VAL A 87 2.72 -19.58 6.97
C VAL A 87 2.01 -20.65 6.13
N ARG A 88 0.67 -20.61 6.11
CA ARG A 88 -0.13 -21.48 5.23
C ARG A 88 -1.53 -20.92 5.01
N TRP A 89 -2.05 -21.11 3.81
CA TRP A 89 -3.46 -20.89 3.50
C TRP A 89 -4.32 -22.04 4.05
N LEU A 90 -5.50 -21.68 4.53
CA LEU A 90 -6.54 -22.61 4.97
C LEU A 90 -7.64 -22.68 3.90
N ALA A 91 -8.68 -23.48 4.11
CA ALA A 91 -9.81 -23.51 3.21
C ALA A 91 -10.52 -22.14 3.16
N ASP A 92 -10.79 -21.67 1.95
CA ASP A 92 -11.55 -20.45 1.68
C ASP A 92 -13.04 -20.76 1.87
N ASP A 93 -13.51 -20.76 3.12
CA ASP A 93 -14.92 -21.00 3.44
C ASP A 93 -15.36 -20.22 4.71
N PRO A 94 -16.22 -19.17 4.58
CA PRO A 94 -16.73 -18.56 3.35
C PRO A 94 -15.78 -17.51 2.73
N PHE A 95 -14.68 -17.16 3.40
CA PHE A 95 -13.70 -16.16 2.97
C PHE A 95 -12.28 -16.67 3.16
N PRO A 96 -11.26 -16.05 2.52
CA PRO A 96 -9.88 -16.52 2.63
C PRO A 96 -9.35 -16.46 4.07
N ARG A 97 -8.71 -17.55 4.49
CA ARG A 97 -8.13 -17.71 5.83
C ARG A 97 -6.70 -18.20 5.73
N ALA A 98 -5.84 -17.75 6.64
CA ALA A 98 -4.45 -18.16 6.69
C ALA A 98 -3.98 -18.28 8.14
N GLN A 99 -2.99 -19.14 8.35
CA GLN A 99 -2.12 -19.00 9.50
C GLN A 99 -0.99 -18.06 9.13
N VAL A 100 -0.74 -17.09 10.01
CA VAL A 100 0.24 -16.03 9.79
C VAL A 100 1.21 -15.98 10.96
N ARG A 101 2.39 -15.43 10.71
CA ARG A 101 3.37 -15.07 11.72
C ARG A 101 3.65 -13.59 11.58
N GLU A 102 3.61 -12.86 12.69
CA GLU A 102 3.97 -11.45 12.70
C GLU A 102 5.45 -11.26 12.31
N LEU A 103 5.71 -10.19 11.55
CA LEU A 103 7.06 -9.77 11.20
C LEU A 103 7.54 -8.69 12.14
N ASP A 104 8.83 -8.71 12.45
CA ASP A 104 9.44 -7.74 13.35
C ASP A 104 9.29 -6.31 12.83
N VAL A 105 9.16 -5.37 13.78
CA VAL A 105 9.23 -3.95 13.51
C VAL A 105 10.63 -3.62 13.00
N LEU A 106 10.72 -2.67 12.06
CA LEU A 106 12.02 -2.23 11.58
C LEU A 106 12.69 -1.35 12.64
N GLU A 107 13.95 -1.64 12.94
CA GLU A 107 14.79 -0.81 13.79
C GLU A 107 15.32 0.37 12.98
N LEU A 108 15.19 1.59 13.51
CA LEU A 108 15.74 2.80 12.92
C LEU A 108 16.82 3.37 13.83
N ASP A 109 18.06 3.29 13.37
CA ASP A 109 19.19 3.98 13.98
C ASP A 109 19.31 5.42 13.45
N ALA A 110 20.20 6.22 14.05
CA ALA A 110 20.37 7.62 13.66
C ALA A 110 20.71 7.81 12.16
N PRO A 111 21.61 7.01 11.54
CA PRO A 111 21.82 7.04 10.09
C PRO A 111 20.55 6.78 9.28
N THR A 112 19.76 5.78 9.66
CA THR A 112 18.51 5.43 8.98
C THR A 112 17.49 6.55 9.07
N VAL A 113 17.34 7.20 10.23
CA VAL A 113 16.45 8.35 10.38
C VAL A 113 16.88 9.51 9.47
N SER A 114 18.19 9.77 9.34
CA SER A 114 18.69 10.79 8.40
C SER A 114 18.42 10.42 6.95
N ALA A 115 18.55 9.13 6.59
CA ALA A 115 18.27 8.66 5.23
C ALA A 115 16.77 8.71 4.90
N LEU A 116 15.89 8.45 5.88
CA LEU A 116 14.44 8.58 5.74
C LEU A 116 14.05 10.00 5.34
N ALA A 117 14.62 11.03 5.96
CA ALA A 117 14.33 12.42 5.60
C ALA A 117 14.69 12.75 4.15
N ALA A 118 15.81 12.21 3.65
CA ALA A 118 16.22 12.38 2.25
C ALA A 118 15.29 11.62 1.28
N ALA A 119 14.90 10.39 1.63
CA ALA A 119 13.95 9.60 0.85
C ALA A 119 12.57 10.26 0.79
N GLU A 120 12.09 10.80 1.91
CA GLU A 120 10.82 11.55 1.97
C GLU A 120 10.85 12.79 1.06
N ALA A 121 11.94 13.56 1.08
CA ALA A 121 12.08 14.73 0.21
C ALA A 121 12.02 14.34 -1.27
N LEU A 122 12.66 13.23 -1.66
CA LEU A 122 12.57 12.68 -3.01
C LEU A 122 11.14 12.28 -3.37
N VAL A 123 10.48 11.49 -2.52
CA VAL A 123 9.10 11.03 -2.75
C VAL A 123 8.15 12.23 -2.93
N ARG A 124 8.21 13.23 -2.05
CA ARG A 124 7.37 14.43 -2.16
C ARG A 124 7.65 15.22 -3.42
N ALA A 125 8.92 15.35 -3.82
CA ALA A 125 9.29 16.01 -5.08
C ALA A 125 8.73 15.26 -6.30
N THR A 126 8.80 13.93 -6.30
CA THR A 126 8.23 13.10 -7.37
C THR A 126 6.71 13.20 -7.42
N ILE A 127 6.01 13.18 -6.27
CA ILE A 127 4.55 13.40 -6.21
C ILE A 127 4.20 14.77 -6.79
N ALA A 128 4.91 15.84 -6.39
CA ALA A 128 4.65 17.18 -6.87
C ALA A 128 4.78 17.27 -8.40
N ARG A 129 5.85 16.68 -8.97
CA ARG A 129 6.06 16.61 -10.42
C ARG A 129 4.98 15.76 -11.11
N ALA A 130 4.72 14.56 -10.61
CA ALA A 130 3.76 13.64 -11.21
C ALA A 130 2.32 14.17 -11.15
N SER A 131 1.97 14.94 -10.11
CA SER A 131 0.62 15.53 -9.95
C SER A 131 0.24 16.53 -11.05
N GLU A 132 1.22 17.06 -11.80
CA GLU A 132 0.97 17.87 -12.99
C GLU A 132 0.42 17.04 -14.17
N PHE A 133 0.60 15.72 -14.14
CA PHE A 133 0.35 14.82 -15.26
C PHE A 133 -0.68 13.73 -14.95
N VAL A 134 -0.77 13.27 -13.70
CA VAL A 134 -1.67 12.19 -13.27
C VAL A 134 -2.33 12.53 -11.93
N GLU A 135 -3.56 12.05 -11.75
CA GLU A 135 -4.22 12.12 -10.46
C GLU A 135 -3.60 11.09 -9.51
N LEU A 136 -3.06 11.57 -8.39
CA LEU A 136 -2.46 10.75 -7.36
C LEU A 136 -3.35 10.73 -6.11
N PRO A 137 -3.39 9.59 -5.38
CA PRO A 137 -4.21 9.46 -4.18
C PRO A 137 -3.72 10.34 -3.02
N TRP A 138 -2.45 10.76 -3.04
CA TRP A 138 -1.82 11.54 -1.98
C TRP A 138 -1.23 12.82 -2.54
N SER A 139 -1.38 13.92 -1.80
CA SER A 139 -0.73 15.19 -2.11
C SER A 139 0.69 15.24 -1.56
N ALA A 140 1.56 16.05 -2.18
CA ALA A 140 2.96 16.19 -1.77
C ALA A 140 3.11 16.84 -0.38
N ASP A 141 2.07 17.50 0.14
CA ASP A 141 2.01 18.17 1.44
C ASP A 141 1.25 17.38 2.51
N ILE A 142 0.86 16.13 2.22
CA ILE A 142 0.17 15.27 3.19
C ILE A 142 0.98 15.17 4.50
N ALA A 143 0.29 15.36 5.63
CA ALA A 143 0.89 15.24 6.95
C ALA A 143 1.15 13.77 7.28
N LEU A 144 2.38 13.47 7.72
CA LEU A 144 2.81 12.14 8.13
C LEU A 144 3.14 12.12 9.63
N SER A 145 3.06 10.94 10.25
CA SER A 145 3.33 10.68 11.67
C SER A 145 4.71 11.17 12.09
N ASP A 146 4.84 11.75 13.28
CA ASP A 146 6.14 12.21 13.81
C ASP A 146 7.05 11.07 14.28
N GLU A 147 6.49 9.88 14.49
CA GLU A 147 7.22 8.70 14.92
C GLU A 147 7.97 8.07 13.73
N PRO A 148 9.33 7.99 13.74
CA PRO A 148 10.09 7.48 12.61
C PRO A 148 9.72 6.05 12.17
N ALA A 149 9.37 5.19 13.13
CA ALA A 149 8.97 3.81 12.88
C ALA A 149 7.64 3.69 12.10
N GLU A 150 6.75 4.67 12.22
CA GLU A 150 5.52 4.74 11.43
C GLU A 150 5.75 5.54 10.14
N ARG A 151 6.45 6.68 10.24
CA ARG A 151 6.73 7.58 9.12
C ARG A 151 7.40 6.87 7.96
N ILE A 152 8.34 5.94 8.23
CA ILE A 152 9.02 5.17 7.19
C ILE A 152 8.05 4.40 6.28
N TRP A 153 6.99 3.83 6.85
CA TRP A 153 5.97 3.10 6.11
C TRP A 153 4.99 4.03 5.40
N GLN A 154 4.66 5.16 6.01
CA GLN A 154 3.81 6.15 5.38
C GLN A 154 4.50 6.80 4.18
N VAL A 155 5.80 7.10 4.26
CA VAL A 155 6.60 7.59 3.11
C VAL A 155 6.60 6.56 1.98
N ALA A 156 6.77 5.27 2.28
CA ALA A 156 6.64 4.20 1.28
C ALA A 156 5.21 4.11 0.70
N GLY A 157 4.18 4.31 1.52
CA GLY A 157 2.79 4.23 1.12
C GLY A 157 2.28 5.39 0.26
N ILE A 158 2.88 6.58 0.40
CA ILE A 158 2.56 7.74 -0.47
C ILE A 158 3.39 7.75 -1.75
N ALA A 159 4.46 6.94 -1.84
CA ALA A 159 5.32 6.90 -3.00
C ALA A 159 4.51 6.50 -4.26
N PRO A 160 4.66 7.24 -5.38
CA PRO A 160 3.87 7.05 -6.59
C PRO A 160 4.36 5.83 -7.40
N LEU A 161 4.29 4.66 -6.78
CA LEU A 161 4.82 3.39 -7.26
C LEU A 161 3.70 2.40 -7.61
N GLY A 162 4.00 1.43 -8.48
CA GLY A 162 3.07 0.35 -8.79
C GLY A 162 2.88 -0.61 -7.61
N SER A 163 1.78 -1.37 -7.59
CA SER A 163 1.50 -2.31 -6.48
C SER A 163 2.59 -3.35 -6.25
N LEU A 164 3.30 -3.77 -7.31
CA LEU A 164 4.39 -4.73 -7.20
C LEU A 164 5.61 -4.13 -6.50
N ASP A 165 6.01 -2.91 -6.88
CA ASP A 165 7.13 -2.21 -6.26
C ASP A 165 6.81 -1.89 -4.80
N GLN A 166 5.58 -1.45 -4.52
CA GLN A 166 5.08 -1.29 -3.15
C GLN A 166 5.13 -2.60 -2.34
N PHE A 167 4.84 -3.74 -2.96
CA PHE A 167 4.93 -5.03 -2.30
C PHE A 167 6.39 -5.40 -1.97
N GLU A 168 7.32 -5.10 -2.88
CA GLU A 168 8.76 -5.29 -2.65
C GLU A 168 9.28 -4.39 -1.51
N LEU A 169 8.72 -3.19 -1.35
CA LEU A 169 8.96 -2.38 -0.15
C LEU A 169 8.39 -3.04 1.11
N LEU A 170 7.12 -3.45 1.10
CA LEU A 170 6.45 -4.03 2.27
C LEU A 170 7.20 -5.24 2.87
N ARG A 171 7.78 -6.08 2.01
CA ARG A 171 8.50 -7.30 2.40
C ARG A 171 9.94 -7.07 2.89
N CYS A 172 10.47 -5.85 2.82
CA CYS A 172 11.82 -5.54 3.29
C CYS A 172 12.00 -5.90 4.77
N ARG A 173 13.16 -6.45 5.13
CA ARG A 173 13.43 -6.93 6.49
C ARG A 173 14.20 -5.94 7.35
N THR A 174 14.77 -4.91 6.73
CA THR A 174 15.51 -3.84 7.42
C THR A 174 15.10 -2.48 6.89
N ALA A 175 15.20 -1.44 7.72
CA ALA A 175 14.94 -0.08 7.30
C ALA A 175 15.92 0.42 6.23
N THR A 176 17.19 0.01 6.30
CA THR A 176 18.19 0.35 5.28
C THR A 176 17.82 -0.24 3.91
N GLU A 177 17.42 -1.51 3.86
CA GLU A 177 16.96 -2.15 2.62
C GLU A 177 15.73 -1.44 2.04
N LEU A 178 14.74 -1.16 2.89
CA LEU A 178 13.53 -0.46 2.50
C LEU A 178 13.85 0.92 1.89
N LEU A 179 14.67 1.72 2.57
CA LEU A 179 15.01 3.07 2.11
C LEU A 179 15.82 3.04 0.81
N ALA A 180 16.75 2.10 0.66
CA ALA A 180 17.52 1.94 -0.58
C ALA A 180 16.60 1.64 -1.76
N ARG A 181 15.69 0.68 -1.60
CA ARG A 181 14.70 0.34 -2.64
C ARG A 181 13.72 1.48 -2.91
N LEU A 182 13.21 2.13 -1.86
CA LEU A 182 12.31 3.25 -2.00
C LEU A 182 12.92 4.37 -2.85
N VAL A 183 14.19 4.69 -2.63
CA VAL A 183 14.91 5.69 -3.43
C VAL A 183 15.05 5.23 -4.88
N GLU A 184 15.49 3.99 -5.10
CA GLU A 184 15.69 3.43 -6.44
C GLU A 184 14.39 3.43 -7.25
N GLU A 185 13.31 2.88 -6.69
CA GLU A 185 12.01 2.78 -7.37
C GLU A 185 11.38 4.17 -7.61
N THR A 186 11.54 5.10 -6.66
CA THR A 186 11.02 6.47 -6.83
C THR A 186 11.75 7.21 -7.95
N GLN A 187 13.07 7.03 -8.08
CA GLN A 187 13.84 7.60 -9.18
C GLN A 187 13.45 6.98 -10.53
N ALA A 188 13.24 5.67 -10.58
CA ALA A 188 12.77 4.97 -11.77
C ALA A 188 11.38 5.47 -12.21
N ALA A 189 10.46 5.65 -11.25
CA ALA A 189 9.13 6.21 -11.50
C ALA A 189 9.18 7.65 -12.05
N ASP A 190 9.99 8.53 -11.44
CA ASP A 190 10.16 9.92 -11.91
C ASP A 190 10.69 10.01 -13.34
N ALA A 191 11.66 9.15 -13.68
CA ALA A 191 12.17 9.03 -15.05
C ALA A 191 11.08 8.54 -16.01
N GLY A 192 10.24 7.59 -15.58
CA GLY A 192 9.10 7.08 -16.36
C GLY A 192 8.04 8.15 -16.67
N PHE A 193 7.70 8.98 -15.68
CA PHE A 193 6.78 10.11 -15.88
C PHE A 193 7.36 11.14 -16.86
N THR A 194 8.65 11.44 -16.74
CA THR A 194 9.34 12.41 -17.62
C THR A 194 9.49 11.88 -19.04
N ALA A 195 9.73 10.58 -19.23
CA ALA A 195 9.91 9.96 -20.54
C ALA A 195 8.61 9.87 -21.34
N ARG A 196 7.48 9.48 -20.70
CA ARG A 196 6.16 9.46 -21.37
C ARG A 196 5.77 10.84 -21.91
N TRP A 197 6.17 11.91 -21.22
CA TRP A 197 5.94 13.27 -21.67
C TRP A 197 6.81 13.68 -22.88
N ALA A 198 8.05 13.21 -22.96
CA ALA A 198 8.91 13.55 -24.10
C ALA A 198 8.37 13.00 -25.42
N ASP A 199 7.65 11.89 -25.37
CA ASP A 199 7.03 11.21 -26.52
C ASP A 199 5.68 11.83 -26.92
N ASP A 200 4.93 12.40 -25.96
CA ASP A 200 3.63 13.07 -26.19
C ASP A 200 3.75 14.55 -26.61
N ARG A 201 4.96 15.07 -26.86
CA ARG A 201 5.10 16.40 -27.46
C ARG A 201 4.62 16.36 -28.91
N PRO A 202 3.64 17.19 -29.32
CA PRO A 202 3.37 17.36 -30.74
C PRO A 202 4.66 17.82 -31.42
N ASP A 203 5.01 17.16 -32.52
CA ASP A 203 6.13 17.55 -33.38
C ASP A 203 5.87 18.99 -33.82
N ASP A 204 6.56 19.95 -33.20
CA ASP A 204 6.66 21.34 -33.67
C ASP A 204 7.57 21.36 -34.91
N GLY A 205 7.18 20.57 -35.91
CA GLY A 205 7.75 20.47 -37.22
C GLY A 205 6.94 21.31 -38.20
N GLU A 206 7.61 22.32 -38.78
CA GLU A 206 7.25 23.07 -39.98
C GLU A 206 6.43 24.36 -39.82
N LEU A 207 7.10 25.41 -39.33
CA LEU A 207 7.02 26.72 -39.99
C LEU A 207 8.37 27.05 -40.64
N ARG A 208 8.57 26.48 -41.84
CA ARG A 208 9.53 26.99 -42.83
C ARG A 208 8.80 27.29 -44.13
N GLN A 209 8.32 28.53 -44.25
CA GLN A 209 8.60 29.49 -45.34
C GLN A 209 7.64 30.66 -45.29
#